data_AF-X1I9G4-F1
#
_entry.id   AF-X1I9G4-F1
#
_cell.length_a   1.000
_cell.length_b   1.000
_cell.length_c   1.000
_cell.angle_alpha   90.00
_cell.angle_beta   90.00
_cell.angle_gamma   90.00
#
_symmetry.space_group_name_H-M   'P 1'
#
loop_
_entity.id
_entity.type
_entity.pdbx_description
1 polymer ?
#
loop_
_entity_poly.entity_id
_entity_poly.type
_entity_poly.pdbx_seq_one_letter_code
_entity_poly.pdbx_strand_id
1 'polypeptide(L)'
;DPREMALFINDFLLDANGHPLFDAFGGLDGGAQKVYTFIKKQGAFRNTRLADDSLTERLFDEWMADVDGDAHLEPYEFTRNPLIIDGELDGTGEKMRIVTLHTKSKFVNQQRAMWNDPHRRQDFIIAALKNRRRISTEAMHTREYLDNLYLSNPGVLVVVTGDFNDGPGWDFFERNYLTHGVADILLGSCYYPERQYLHVLIGSIPSQELFTARFDDFIDNINDRPILLDHVLVSPILQDRYAGARVAHAEYNAQEDTTRPAGGRDRFPSDHRPVVV
;
A
#
# COMPACT_ATOMS: atom_id res chain seq x y z
N ASP A 1 14.27 12.97 1.57
CA ASP A 1 14.21 14.21 2.39
C ASP A 1 13.05 15.08 1.86
N PRO A 2 12.22 15.74 2.70
CA PRO A 2 11.21 16.70 2.21
C PRO A 2 11.76 17.75 1.23
N ARG A 3 13.02 18.17 1.37
CA ARG A 3 13.69 19.09 0.45
C ARG A 3 13.97 18.45 -0.90
N GLU A 4 14.42 17.20 -0.92
CA GLU A 4 14.59 16.44 -2.17
C GLU A 4 13.25 16.28 -2.89
N MET A 5 12.18 16.03 -2.15
CA MET A 5 10.85 15.90 -2.74
C MET A 5 10.34 17.22 -3.31
N ALA A 6 10.57 18.34 -2.61
CA ALA A 6 10.26 19.66 -3.13
C ALA A 6 11.03 19.96 -4.43
N LEU A 7 12.32 19.61 -4.49
CA LEU A 7 13.11 19.73 -5.72
C LEU A 7 12.53 18.87 -6.84
N PHE A 8 12.20 17.60 -6.57
CA PHE A 8 11.61 16.72 -7.58
C PHE A 8 10.33 17.31 -8.19
N ILE A 9 9.46 17.87 -7.36
CA ILE A 9 8.22 18.50 -7.83
C ILE A 9 8.50 19.77 -8.64
N ASN A 10 9.43 20.60 -8.16
CA ASN A 10 9.77 21.87 -8.80
C ASN A 10 10.59 21.70 -10.10
N ASP A 11 11.21 20.54 -10.32
CA ASP A 11 12.04 20.31 -11.50
C ASP A 11 11.35 19.42 -12.54
N PHE A 12 10.50 18.49 -12.11
CA PHE A 12 9.94 17.45 -12.99
C PHE A 12 8.40 17.44 -13.09
N LEU A 13 7.68 18.03 -12.14
CA LEU A 13 6.21 18.00 -12.11
C LEU A 13 5.61 19.40 -12.28
N LEU A 14 5.94 20.04 -13.41
CA LEU A 14 5.59 21.41 -13.74
C LEU A 14 4.48 21.52 -14.80
N ASP A 15 3.72 22.61 -14.75
CA ASP A 15 2.80 23.00 -15.81
C ASP A 15 3.54 23.62 -17.01
N ALA A 16 2.81 23.97 -18.07
CA ALA A 16 3.38 24.58 -19.27
C ALA A 16 4.05 25.95 -19.03
N ASN A 17 3.77 26.59 -17.89
CA ASN A 17 4.34 27.87 -17.49
C ASN A 17 5.50 27.71 -16.47
N GLY A 18 5.88 26.47 -16.13
CA GLY A 18 6.94 26.18 -15.17
C GLY A 18 6.51 26.25 -13.70
N HIS A 19 5.20 26.22 -13.40
CA HIS A 19 4.71 26.18 -12.01
C HIS A 19 4.47 24.74 -11.53
N PRO A 20 4.76 24.42 -10.25
CA PRO A 20 4.50 23.10 -9.70
C PRO A 20 3.02 22.69 -9.77
N LEU A 21 2.75 21.50 -10.31
CA LEU A 21 1.40 20.96 -10.48
C LEU A 21 0.80 20.38 -9.20
N PHE A 22 1.64 19.98 -8.25
CA PHE A 22 1.23 19.21 -7.08
C PHE A 22 1.68 19.85 -5.76
N ASP A 23 0.88 19.65 -4.72
CA ASP A 23 1.27 19.74 -3.33
C ASP A 23 1.72 18.36 -2.84
N ALA A 24 2.71 18.32 -1.95
CA ALA A 24 3.22 17.09 -1.37
C ALA A 24 2.99 17.02 0.13
N PHE A 25 2.42 15.89 0.54
CA PHE A 25 2.28 15.49 1.92
C PHE A 25 3.16 14.27 2.14
N GLY A 26 3.95 14.24 3.21
CA GLY A 26 4.72 13.04 3.56
C GLY A 26 6.13 13.31 4.01
N GLY A 27 6.91 12.23 4.08
CA GLY A 27 8.27 12.26 4.65
C GLY A 27 8.31 12.61 6.14
N LEU A 28 7.20 12.38 6.84
CA LEU A 28 7.02 12.67 8.27
C LEU A 28 7.90 11.76 9.14
N ASP A 29 8.18 10.54 8.67
CA ASP A 29 8.99 9.58 9.41
C ASP A 29 10.49 9.76 9.15
N GLY A 30 11.29 9.39 10.16
CA GLY A 30 12.75 9.35 10.08
C GLY A 30 13.33 8.15 9.31
N GLY A 31 12.48 7.22 8.88
CA GLY A 31 12.89 6.00 8.19
C GLY A 31 13.51 6.23 6.80
N ALA A 32 14.21 5.20 6.30
CA ALA A 32 14.87 5.22 5.00
C ALA A 32 13.88 5.21 3.81
N GLN A 33 12.72 4.56 3.98
CA GLN A 33 11.62 4.59 3.01
C GLN A 33 10.54 5.54 3.53
N LYS A 34 10.20 6.55 2.73
CA LYS A 34 9.24 7.59 3.09
C LYS A 34 8.03 7.50 2.19
N VAL A 35 6.85 7.55 2.79
CA VAL A 35 5.58 7.64 2.06
C VAL A 35 5.36 9.11 1.70
N TYR A 36 4.86 9.34 0.49
CA TYR A 36 4.42 10.63 0.00
C TYR A 36 3.10 10.49 -0.75
N THR A 37 2.23 11.49 -0.61
CA THR A 37 1.01 11.65 -1.39
C THR A 37 1.04 13.01 -2.07
N PHE A 38 0.84 13.02 -3.39
CA PHE A 38 0.79 14.24 -4.18
C PHE A 38 -0.65 14.59 -4.55
N ILE A 39 -1.07 15.81 -4.22
CA ILE A 39 -2.39 16.32 -4.55
C ILE A 39 -2.24 17.39 -5.62
N LYS A 40 -2.99 17.29 -6.71
CA LYS A 40 -2.94 18.25 -7.81
C LYS A 40 -3.60 19.58 -7.38
N LYS A 41 -2.86 20.70 -7.44
CA LYS A 41 -3.30 22.02 -6.94
C LYS A 41 -4.61 22.55 -7.53
N GLN A 42 -4.85 22.28 -8.81
CA GLN A 42 -6.08 22.64 -9.53
C GLN A 42 -6.97 21.43 -9.79
N GLY A 43 -6.84 20.39 -8.95
CA GLY A 43 -7.65 19.18 -9.02
C GLY A 43 -9.05 19.36 -8.42
N ALA A 44 -9.81 18.26 -8.48
CA ALA A 44 -11.13 18.14 -7.86
C ALA A 44 -11.07 17.85 -6.35
N PHE A 45 -9.91 17.49 -5.79
CA PHE A 45 -9.73 17.31 -4.35
C PHE A 45 -9.03 18.54 -3.79
N ARG A 46 -9.75 19.33 -3.00
CA ARG A 46 -9.34 20.67 -2.54
C ARG A 46 -9.36 20.76 -1.02
N ASN A 47 -8.91 21.90 -0.49
CA ASN A 47 -8.84 22.19 0.94
C ASN A 47 -8.09 21.10 1.72
N THR A 48 -7.06 20.52 1.10
CA THR A 48 -6.39 19.34 1.60
C THR A 48 -5.44 19.65 2.75
N ARG A 49 -5.44 18.79 3.77
CA ARG A 49 -4.52 18.87 4.92
C ARG A 49 -4.24 17.48 5.49
N LEU A 50 -3.16 17.35 6.26
CA LEU A 50 -2.99 16.17 7.13
C LEU A 50 -4.15 16.13 8.13
N ALA A 51 -4.71 14.95 8.35
CA ALA A 51 -5.74 14.77 9.37
C ALA A 51 -5.12 14.91 10.78
N ASP A 52 -5.77 15.69 11.61
CA ASP A 52 -5.34 16.10 12.96
C ASP A 52 -6.40 15.78 14.02
N ASP A 53 -7.39 14.96 13.67
CA ASP A 53 -8.43 14.53 14.59
C ASP A 53 -7.92 13.45 15.56
N SER A 54 -8.54 13.36 16.74
CA SER A 54 -8.10 12.43 17.79
C SER A 54 -8.08 10.95 17.38
N LEU A 55 -8.90 10.53 16.41
CA LEU A 55 -8.87 9.15 15.93
C LEU A 55 -7.60 8.90 15.10
N THR A 56 -7.21 9.88 14.28
CA THR A 56 -5.95 9.86 13.52
C THR A 56 -4.74 9.96 14.44
N GLU A 57 -4.77 10.78 15.48
CA GLU A 57 -3.67 10.84 16.47
C GLU A 57 -3.44 9.47 17.12
N ARG A 58 -4.51 8.79 17.54
CA ARG A 58 -4.43 7.46 18.18
C ARG A 58 -3.98 6.33 17.24
N LEU A 59 -4.10 6.50 15.93
CA LEU A 59 -3.59 5.52 14.96
C LEU A 59 -2.06 5.35 15.09
N PHE A 60 -1.35 6.35 15.61
CA PHE A 60 0.10 6.29 15.78
C PHE A 60 0.53 5.85 17.18
N ASP A 61 -0.42 5.51 18.06
CA ASP A 61 -0.11 4.90 19.36
C ASP A 61 0.38 3.45 19.18
N GLU A 62 1.12 2.93 20.17
CA GLU A 62 1.58 1.54 20.17
C GLU A 62 0.40 0.56 20.18
N TRP A 63 0.47 -0.46 19.32
CA TRP A 63 -0.52 -1.52 19.23
C TRP A 63 -0.02 -2.80 19.87
N MET A 64 -0.77 -3.35 20.84
CA MET A 64 -0.39 -4.59 21.53
C MET A 64 -0.76 -5.83 20.69
N ALA A 65 0.24 -6.58 20.22
CA ALA A 65 0.04 -7.81 19.45
C ALA A 65 1.15 -8.84 19.65
N ASP A 66 0.87 -10.12 19.35
CA ASP A 66 1.86 -11.19 19.27
C ASP A 66 2.60 -11.14 17.92
N VAL A 67 3.53 -10.20 17.83
CA VAL A 67 4.27 -9.86 16.60
C VAL A 67 5.40 -10.84 16.28
N ASP A 68 5.89 -11.57 17.29
CA ASP A 68 7.03 -12.46 17.17
C ASP A 68 6.66 -13.96 17.23
N GLY A 69 5.43 -14.29 17.62
CA GLY A 69 4.87 -15.64 17.59
C GLY A 69 5.15 -16.49 18.81
N ASP A 70 5.45 -15.85 19.94
CA ASP A 70 5.78 -16.49 21.21
C ASP A 70 4.62 -16.44 22.22
N ALA A 71 3.44 -16.00 21.78
CA ALA A 71 2.21 -15.85 22.56
C ALA A 71 2.26 -14.76 23.66
N HIS A 72 3.20 -13.81 23.57
CA HIS A 72 3.20 -12.60 24.40
C HIS A 72 2.73 -11.40 23.58
N LEU A 73 1.97 -10.50 24.20
CA LEU A 73 1.59 -9.24 23.57
C LEU A 73 2.71 -8.23 23.81
N GLU A 74 3.17 -7.63 22.72
CA GLU A 74 4.22 -6.61 22.72
C GLU A 74 3.72 -5.33 22.03
N PRO A 75 4.19 -4.15 22.45
CA PRO A 75 3.88 -2.91 21.74
C PRO A 75 4.52 -2.93 20.36
N TYR A 76 3.75 -2.53 19.36
CA TYR A 76 4.19 -2.45 17.97
C TYR A 76 3.77 -1.12 17.35
N GLU A 77 4.73 -0.42 16.77
CA GLU A 77 4.51 0.77 15.96
C GLU A 77 4.60 0.41 14.48
N PHE A 78 3.92 1.21 13.63
CA PHE A 78 4.05 1.05 12.19
C PHE A 78 5.51 1.14 11.74
N THR A 79 5.92 0.24 10.85
CA THR A 79 7.24 0.32 10.19
C THR A 79 7.40 1.64 9.44
N ARG A 80 6.29 2.10 8.85
CA ARG A 80 6.13 3.38 8.17
C ARG A 80 4.73 3.88 8.50
N ASN A 81 4.64 5.06 9.09
CA ASN A 81 3.37 5.65 9.46
C ASN A 81 2.51 5.87 8.21
N PRO A 82 1.23 5.48 8.25
CA PRO A 82 0.25 5.86 7.25
C PRO A 82 0.19 7.39 7.06
N LEU A 83 -0.03 7.85 5.84
CA LEU A 83 -0.39 9.25 5.59
C LEU A 83 -1.90 9.39 5.48
N ILE A 84 -2.47 10.21 6.36
CA ILE A 84 -3.91 10.47 6.40
C ILE A 84 -4.14 11.91 5.95
N ILE A 85 -4.88 12.09 4.85
CA ILE A 85 -5.16 13.39 4.25
C ILE A 85 -6.66 13.59 4.16
N ASP A 86 -7.13 14.68 4.75
CA ASP A 86 -8.48 15.17 4.60
C ASP A 86 -8.56 16.20 3.48
N GLY A 87 -9.71 16.26 2.81
CA GLY A 87 -10.06 17.33 1.90
C GLY A 87 -11.52 17.24 1.49
N GLU A 88 -11.86 18.00 0.47
CA GLU A 88 -13.23 18.15 -0.02
C GLU A 88 -13.27 17.98 -1.53
N LEU A 89 -14.31 17.31 -2.03
CA LEU A 89 -14.56 17.20 -3.46
C LEU A 89 -15.14 18.51 -4.00
N ASP A 90 -14.52 19.05 -5.04
CA ASP A 90 -14.99 20.24 -5.73
C ASP A 90 -16.40 20.03 -6.30
N GLY A 91 -17.21 21.09 -6.29
CA GLY A 91 -18.60 21.06 -6.72
C GLY A 91 -19.59 20.47 -5.73
N THR A 92 -19.26 19.39 -5.00
CA THR A 92 -20.16 18.78 -4.00
C THR A 92 -19.88 19.21 -2.56
N GLY A 93 -18.64 19.56 -2.24
CA GLY A 93 -18.20 19.85 -0.87
C GLY A 93 -18.18 18.62 0.05
N GLU A 94 -18.33 17.41 -0.51
CA GLU A 94 -18.27 16.18 0.26
C GLU A 94 -16.87 15.96 0.84
N LYS A 95 -16.82 15.60 2.12
CA LYS A 95 -15.56 15.31 2.81
C LYS A 95 -15.04 13.95 2.36
N MET A 96 -13.76 13.93 2.00
CA MET A 96 -13.05 12.74 1.61
C MET A 96 -11.74 12.62 2.37
N ARG A 97 -11.43 11.40 2.79
CA ARG A 97 -10.19 11.03 3.47
C ARG A 97 -9.40 10.03 2.62
N ILE A 98 -8.12 10.30 2.43
CA ILE A 98 -7.18 9.41 1.77
C ILE A 98 -6.24 8.84 2.82
N VAL A 99 -6.17 7.52 2.91
CA VAL A 99 -5.26 6.74 3.76
C VAL A 99 -4.21 6.11 2.85
N THR A 100 -2.98 6.61 2.90
CA THR A 100 -1.88 6.07 2.10
C THR A 100 -1.02 5.15 2.96
N LEU A 101 -0.91 3.89 2.56
CA LEU A 101 -0.17 2.84 3.26
C LEU A 101 1.08 2.44 2.48
N HIS A 102 2.10 2.05 3.23
CA HIS A 102 3.20 1.24 2.75
C HIS A 102 3.54 0.26 3.87
N THR A 103 2.83 -0.86 3.92
CA THR A 103 2.97 -1.82 5.03
C THR A 103 4.35 -2.48 4.99
N LYS A 104 4.79 -3.06 6.10
CA LYS A 104 6.05 -3.80 6.23
C LYS A 104 6.24 -4.81 5.08
N SER A 105 7.48 -4.97 4.61
CA SER A 105 7.76 -5.96 3.55
C SER A 105 7.90 -7.38 4.10
N LYS A 106 7.53 -8.37 3.27
CA LYS A 106 7.75 -9.81 3.53
C LYS A 106 9.24 -10.22 3.45
N PHE A 107 10.12 -9.31 3.01
CA PHE A 107 11.53 -9.57 2.71
C PHE A 107 12.33 -10.08 3.90
N VAL A 108 13.11 -11.14 3.69
CA VAL A 108 14.11 -11.64 4.63
C VAL A 108 15.48 -11.57 3.97
N ASN A 109 16.47 -10.99 4.67
CA ASN A 109 17.82 -10.89 4.13
C ASN A 109 18.38 -12.29 3.83
N GLN A 110 19.04 -12.46 2.67
CA GLN A 110 19.58 -13.75 2.20
C GLN A 110 18.53 -14.87 2.03
N GLN A 111 17.24 -14.55 1.88
CA GLN A 111 16.14 -15.51 1.80
C GLN A 111 16.38 -16.72 0.87
N ARG A 112 16.90 -16.49 -0.34
CA ARG A 112 17.18 -17.57 -1.30
C ARG A 112 18.30 -18.50 -0.83
N ALA A 113 19.37 -17.94 -0.25
CA ALA A 113 20.48 -18.75 0.26
C ALA A 113 20.05 -19.58 1.47
N MET A 114 19.28 -18.97 2.39
CA MET A 114 18.75 -19.67 3.57
C MET A 114 17.74 -20.76 3.19
N TRP A 115 16.88 -20.52 2.20
CA TRP A 115 15.94 -21.53 1.71
C TRP A 115 16.63 -22.74 1.09
N ASN A 116 17.72 -22.52 0.35
CA ASN A 116 18.47 -23.58 -0.31
C ASN A 116 19.39 -24.37 0.65
N ASP A 117 19.71 -23.83 1.82
CA ASP A 117 20.50 -24.49 2.86
C ASP A 117 19.56 -25.19 3.87
N PRO A 118 19.53 -26.54 3.92
CA PRO A 118 18.68 -27.28 4.86
C PRO A 118 18.89 -26.89 6.34
N HIS A 119 20.10 -26.47 6.72
CA HIS A 119 20.41 -26.09 8.10
C HIS A 119 19.89 -24.70 8.48
N ARG A 120 19.66 -23.82 7.49
CA ARG A 120 19.19 -22.43 7.69
C ARG A 120 17.75 -22.20 7.26
N ARG A 121 17.13 -23.18 6.60
CA ARG A 121 15.75 -23.07 6.09
C ARG A 121 14.75 -22.79 7.19
N GLN A 122 14.90 -23.42 8.35
CA GLN A 122 14.00 -23.19 9.48
C GLN A 122 14.10 -21.76 10.02
N ASP A 123 15.31 -21.20 10.10
CA ASP A 123 15.51 -19.79 10.51
C ASP A 123 14.84 -18.82 9.54
N PHE A 124 14.92 -19.12 8.23
CA PHE A 124 14.22 -18.33 7.22
C PHE A 124 12.70 -18.39 7.41
N ILE A 125 12.15 -19.58 7.64
CA ILE A 125 10.71 -19.75 7.89
C ILE A 125 10.27 -18.94 9.11
N ILE A 126 10.99 -19.04 10.22
CA ILE A 126 10.69 -18.28 11.45
C ILE A 126 10.74 -16.77 11.18
N ALA A 127 11.79 -16.27 10.52
CA ALA A 127 11.92 -14.85 10.19
C ALA A 127 10.81 -14.36 9.23
N ALA A 128 10.42 -15.18 8.26
CA ALA A 128 9.37 -14.87 7.31
C ALA A 128 7.98 -14.84 7.95
N LEU A 129 7.72 -15.70 8.94
CA LEU A 129 6.50 -15.69 9.74
C LEU A 129 6.43 -14.46 10.65
N LYS A 130 7.55 -14.11 11.30
CA LYS A 130 7.68 -12.89 12.10
C LYS A 130 7.37 -11.63 11.29
N ASN A 131 7.92 -11.52 10.08
CA ASN A 131 7.56 -10.42 9.19
C ASN A 131 6.05 -10.42 8.87
N ARG A 132 5.46 -11.54 8.48
CA ARG A 132 4.03 -11.61 8.13
C ARG A 132 3.09 -11.28 9.30
N ARG A 133 3.46 -11.66 10.52
CA ARG A 133 2.75 -11.24 11.74
C ARG A 133 2.76 -9.74 11.91
N ARG A 134 3.93 -9.11 11.81
CA ARG A 134 4.08 -7.65 11.89
C ARG A 134 3.27 -6.91 10.81
N ILE A 135 3.28 -7.41 9.58
CA ILE A 135 2.45 -6.86 8.49
C ILE A 135 0.96 -7.00 8.81
N SER A 136 0.54 -8.16 9.33
CA SER A 136 -0.85 -8.38 9.76
C SER A 136 -1.24 -7.43 10.89
N THR A 137 -0.33 -7.14 11.83
CA THR A 137 -0.55 -6.15 12.90
C THR A 137 -0.81 -4.76 12.34
N GLU A 138 0.00 -4.29 11.38
CA GLU A 138 -0.22 -2.99 10.70
C GLU A 138 -1.59 -2.94 10.00
N ALA A 139 -1.96 -4.03 9.34
CA ALA A 139 -3.24 -4.16 8.65
C ALA A 139 -4.43 -4.14 9.63
N MET A 140 -4.33 -4.88 10.74
CA MET A 140 -5.36 -4.96 11.77
C MET A 140 -5.56 -3.63 12.50
N HIS A 141 -4.47 -2.95 12.86
CA HIS A 141 -4.55 -1.63 13.48
C HIS A 141 -5.20 -0.61 12.53
N THR A 142 -4.78 -0.62 11.25
CA THR A 142 -5.43 0.21 10.22
C THR A 142 -6.91 -0.15 10.05
N ARG A 143 -7.26 -1.44 10.06
CA ARG A 143 -8.65 -1.88 9.93
C ARG A 143 -9.52 -1.40 11.10
N GLU A 144 -9.00 -1.44 12.32
CA GLU A 144 -9.71 -0.90 13.49
C GLU A 144 -9.92 0.62 13.35
N TYR A 145 -8.90 1.34 12.89
CA TYR A 145 -9.03 2.77 12.58
C TYR A 145 -10.13 3.05 11.55
N LEU A 146 -10.20 2.29 10.46
CA LEU A 146 -11.23 2.45 9.43
C LEU A 146 -12.65 2.13 9.95
N ASP A 147 -12.78 1.13 10.83
CA ASP A 147 -14.05 0.80 11.48
C ASP A 147 -14.50 1.92 12.43
N ASN A 148 -13.58 2.44 13.25
CA ASN A 148 -13.86 3.57 14.14
C ASN A 148 -14.19 4.85 13.36
N LEU A 149 -13.53 5.08 12.22
CA LEU A 149 -13.81 6.19 11.33
C LEU A 149 -15.26 6.10 10.82
N TYR A 150 -15.66 4.93 10.31
CA TYR A 150 -17.04 4.68 9.89
C TYR A 150 -18.03 4.89 11.04
N LEU A 151 -17.76 4.35 12.23
CA LEU A 151 -18.63 4.51 13.40
C LEU A 151 -18.81 5.97 13.81
N SER A 152 -17.75 6.78 13.68
CA SER A 152 -17.78 8.21 14.00
C SER A 152 -18.48 9.05 12.92
N ASN A 153 -18.36 8.66 11.65
CA ASN A 153 -18.92 9.37 10.51
C ASN A 153 -19.19 8.41 9.35
N PRO A 154 -20.38 7.78 9.29
CA PRO A 154 -20.72 6.82 8.22
C PRO A 154 -20.74 7.43 6.81
N GLY A 155 -20.84 8.75 6.69
CA GLY A 155 -20.93 9.46 5.42
C GLY A 155 -19.58 9.91 4.85
N VAL A 156 -18.46 9.64 5.52
CA VAL A 156 -17.14 10.03 5.02
C VAL A 156 -16.73 9.15 3.83
N LEU A 157 -16.31 9.80 2.75
CA LEU A 157 -15.75 9.13 1.58
C LEU A 157 -14.31 8.73 1.91
N VAL A 158 -13.93 7.45 1.79
CA VAL A 158 -12.59 6.99 2.16
C VAL A 158 -11.95 6.24 1.01
N VAL A 159 -10.71 6.59 0.71
CA VAL A 159 -9.82 5.83 -0.16
C VAL A 159 -8.65 5.32 0.68
N VAL A 160 -8.37 4.03 0.61
CA VAL A 160 -7.16 3.42 1.19
C VAL A 160 -6.30 2.94 0.04
N THR A 161 -5.07 3.43 -0.06
CA THR A 161 -4.23 3.18 -1.24
C THR A 161 -2.77 2.97 -0.85
N GLY A 162 -2.02 2.28 -1.72
CA GLY A 162 -0.57 2.17 -1.62
C GLY A 162 -0.08 0.74 -1.67
N ASP A 163 1.17 0.52 -1.24
CA ASP A 163 1.82 -0.79 -1.27
C ASP A 163 1.47 -1.59 -0.01
N PHE A 164 0.64 -2.63 -0.15
CA PHE A 164 0.24 -3.48 0.97
C PHE A 164 1.20 -4.66 1.17
N ASN A 165 2.25 -4.78 0.35
CA ASN A 165 3.25 -5.85 0.39
C ASN A 165 2.66 -7.28 0.37
N ASP A 166 1.47 -7.39 -0.21
CA ASP A 166 0.62 -8.58 -0.26
C ASP A 166 -0.27 -8.51 -1.49
N GLY A 167 -0.84 -9.63 -1.93
CA GLY A 167 -1.63 -9.69 -3.16
C GLY A 167 -2.57 -10.90 -3.20
N PRO A 168 -3.47 -10.98 -4.19
CA PRO A 168 -4.47 -12.03 -4.26
C PRO A 168 -3.86 -13.43 -4.47
N GLY A 169 -4.51 -14.43 -3.89
CA GLY A 169 -4.04 -15.82 -3.88
C GLY A 169 -3.33 -16.17 -2.58
N TRP A 170 -2.85 -17.41 -2.45
CA TRP A 170 -2.14 -17.85 -1.26
C TRP A 170 -0.70 -18.23 -1.57
N ASP A 171 0.25 -17.55 -0.92
CA ASP A 171 1.66 -17.86 -0.98
C ASP A 171 2.00 -19.15 -0.19
N PHE A 172 3.27 -19.56 -0.19
CA PHE A 172 3.72 -20.74 0.57
C PHE A 172 3.38 -20.64 2.06
N PHE A 173 3.49 -19.46 2.67
CA PHE A 173 3.27 -19.27 4.10
C PHE A 173 1.78 -19.25 4.45
N GLU A 174 0.94 -18.63 3.63
CA GLU A 174 -0.51 -18.63 3.86
C GLU A 174 -1.07 -20.04 3.77
N ARG A 175 -0.64 -20.83 2.78
CA ARG A 175 -1.08 -22.22 2.60
C ARG A 175 -0.62 -23.16 3.72
N ASN A 176 0.61 -23.00 4.21
CA ASN A 176 1.25 -24.00 5.08
C ASN A 176 1.37 -23.57 6.55
N TYR A 177 1.33 -22.27 6.84
CA TYR A 177 1.54 -21.70 8.17
C TYR A 177 0.40 -20.77 8.61
N LEU A 178 -0.72 -20.78 7.89
CA LEU A 178 -1.98 -20.15 8.30
C LEU A 178 -1.83 -18.64 8.57
N THR A 179 -1.02 -17.96 7.77
CA THR A 179 -0.94 -16.49 7.78
C THR A 179 -2.10 -15.87 7.00
N HIS A 180 -2.34 -14.58 7.18
CA HIS A 180 -3.45 -13.85 6.57
C HIS A 180 -2.98 -12.91 5.47
N GLY A 181 -3.83 -12.74 4.44
CA GLY A 181 -3.67 -11.69 3.45
C GLY A 181 -3.98 -10.31 4.04
N VAL A 182 -3.12 -9.34 3.75
CA VAL A 182 -3.23 -7.95 4.22
C VAL A 182 -4.42 -7.26 3.58
N ALA A 183 -4.59 -7.47 2.27
CA ALA A 183 -5.72 -6.90 1.54
C ALA A 183 -7.05 -7.43 2.08
N ASP A 184 -7.13 -8.71 2.45
CA ASP A 184 -8.34 -9.32 3.03
C ASP A 184 -8.70 -8.68 4.39
N ILE A 185 -7.70 -8.42 5.25
CA ILE A 185 -7.91 -7.71 6.52
C ILE A 185 -8.46 -6.30 6.25
N LEU A 186 -7.83 -5.56 5.32
CA LEU A 186 -8.21 -4.18 5.03
C LEU A 186 -9.56 -4.06 4.33
N LEU A 187 -9.98 -5.06 3.54
CA LEU A 187 -11.32 -5.10 2.94
C LEU A 187 -12.41 -5.17 4.01
N GLY A 188 -12.13 -5.78 5.15
CA GLY A 188 -13.06 -5.89 6.27
C GLY A 188 -13.93 -7.14 6.22
N SER A 189 -14.83 -7.24 7.20
CA SER A 189 -15.57 -8.46 7.51
C SER A 189 -16.91 -8.53 6.80
N CYS A 190 -17.23 -9.70 6.24
CA CYS A 190 -18.56 -9.97 5.67
C CYS A 190 -19.70 -9.97 6.71
N TYR A 191 -19.38 -10.01 8.01
CA TYR A 191 -20.35 -9.83 9.08
C TYR A 191 -20.78 -8.37 9.27
N TYR A 192 -20.06 -7.41 8.67
CA TYR A 192 -20.38 -5.98 8.69
C TYR A 192 -20.36 -5.39 7.27
N PRO A 193 -21.31 -5.78 6.39
CA PRO A 193 -21.30 -5.39 4.98
C PRO A 193 -21.23 -3.87 4.75
N GLU A 194 -21.81 -3.08 5.65
CA GLU A 194 -21.80 -1.62 5.59
C GLU A 194 -20.41 -0.99 5.81
N ARG A 195 -19.43 -1.78 6.26
CA ARG A 195 -18.04 -1.36 6.53
C ARG A 195 -17.04 -2.03 5.60
N GLN A 196 -17.51 -2.90 4.71
CA GLN A 196 -16.66 -3.69 3.84
C GLN A 196 -16.22 -2.87 2.63
N TYR A 197 -14.93 -2.58 2.53
CA TYR A 197 -14.38 -1.77 1.44
C TYR A 197 -14.44 -2.55 0.11
N LEU A 198 -14.49 -1.81 -0.98
CA LEU A 198 -14.45 -2.34 -2.34
C LEU A 198 -13.04 -2.22 -2.90
N HIS A 199 -12.52 -3.30 -3.49
CA HIS A 199 -11.25 -3.26 -4.20
C HIS A 199 -11.47 -2.78 -5.64
N VAL A 200 -10.91 -1.63 -6.03
CA VAL A 200 -11.27 -1.01 -7.32
C VAL A 200 -10.74 -1.77 -8.54
N LEU A 201 -9.63 -2.51 -8.42
CA LEU A 201 -9.07 -3.30 -9.52
C LEU A 201 -9.73 -4.69 -9.68
N ILE A 202 -10.08 -5.36 -8.58
CA ILE A 202 -10.60 -6.73 -8.63
C ILE A 202 -12.00 -6.70 -9.23
N GLY A 203 -12.19 -7.39 -10.36
CA GLY A 203 -13.44 -7.39 -11.11
C GLY A 203 -13.58 -6.24 -12.12
N SER A 204 -12.75 -5.19 -12.02
CA SER A 204 -12.74 -4.08 -12.97
C SER A 204 -11.77 -4.28 -14.14
N ILE A 205 -10.72 -5.08 -13.96
CA ILE A 205 -9.73 -5.39 -15.01
C ILE A 205 -9.55 -6.90 -15.22
N PRO A 206 -9.07 -7.33 -16.41
CA PRO A 206 -8.77 -8.73 -16.66
C PRO A 206 -7.72 -9.29 -15.70
N SER A 207 -7.87 -10.56 -15.29
CA SER A 207 -6.99 -11.18 -14.29
C SER A 207 -5.52 -11.24 -14.71
N GLN A 208 -5.22 -11.35 -16.01
CA GLN A 208 -3.86 -11.32 -16.54
C GLN A 208 -3.17 -9.94 -16.45
N GLU A 209 -3.94 -8.87 -16.23
CA GLU A 209 -3.45 -7.49 -16.05
C GLU A 209 -3.44 -7.10 -14.55
N LEU A 210 -3.89 -7.99 -13.66
CA LEU A 210 -3.99 -7.73 -12.23
C LEU A 210 -2.64 -7.96 -11.53
N PHE A 211 -1.62 -7.19 -11.90
CA PHE A 211 -0.32 -7.20 -11.24
C PHE A 211 0.39 -5.86 -11.37
N THR A 212 1.07 -5.42 -10.32
CA THR A 212 1.84 -4.17 -10.33
C THR A 212 3.33 -4.46 -10.34
N ALA A 213 3.78 -5.57 -9.78
CA ALA A 213 5.17 -6.00 -9.77
C ALA A 213 5.33 -7.42 -10.33
N ARG A 214 6.58 -7.78 -10.66
CA ARG A 214 6.95 -9.14 -11.05
C ARG A 214 8.25 -9.54 -10.37
N PHE A 215 8.26 -10.72 -9.73
CA PHE A 215 9.42 -11.20 -8.99
C PHE A 215 9.62 -12.70 -9.18
N ASP A 216 10.86 -13.17 -9.04
CA ASP A 216 11.12 -14.61 -8.97
C ASP A 216 10.71 -15.17 -7.61
N ASP A 217 9.84 -16.18 -7.64
CA ASP A 217 9.46 -16.98 -6.49
C ASP A 217 10.36 -18.21 -6.40
N PHE A 218 11.38 -18.11 -5.54
CA PHE A 218 12.35 -19.18 -5.30
C PHE A 218 11.83 -20.31 -4.41
N ILE A 219 10.67 -20.12 -3.77
CA ILE A 219 10.04 -21.14 -2.92
C ILE A 219 9.22 -22.07 -3.80
N ASP A 220 8.37 -21.49 -4.65
CA ASP A 220 7.54 -22.24 -5.60
C ASP A 220 8.28 -22.57 -6.92
N ASN A 221 9.52 -22.09 -7.09
CA ASN A 221 10.32 -22.21 -8.33
C ASN A 221 9.63 -21.62 -9.57
N ILE A 222 8.98 -20.47 -9.40
CA ILE A 222 8.30 -19.74 -10.47
C ILE A 222 9.12 -18.49 -10.77
N ASN A 223 9.70 -18.40 -11.96
CA ASN A 223 10.37 -17.19 -12.41
C ASN A 223 9.33 -16.16 -12.87
N ASP A 224 9.60 -14.87 -12.69
CA ASP A 224 8.78 -13.77 -13.19
C ASP A 224 7.28 -13.87 -12.78
N ARG A 225 7.01 -14.22 -11.52
CA ARG A 225 5.65 -14.34 -10.97
C ARG A 225 5.01 -12.94 -10.90
N PRO A 226 3.83 -12.73 -11.54
CA PRO A 226 3.08 -11.49 -11.39
C PRO A 226 2.47 -11.40 -9.99
N ILE A 227 2.58 -10.22 -9.37
CA ILE A 227 2.02 -9.94 -8.04
C ILE A 227 1.38 -8.55 -8.06
N LEU A 228 0.15 -8.45 -7.55
CA LEU A 228 -0.48 -7.17 -7.23
C LEU A 228 -0.05 -6.77 -5.83
N LEU A 229 0.70 -5.68 -5.70
CA LEU A 229 1.14 -5.13 -4.40
C LEU A 229 0.52 -3.76 -4.12
N ASP A 230 0.20 -3.01 -5.17
CA ASP A 230 -0.37 -1.67 -5.06
C ASP A 230 -1.89 -1.77 -5.15
N HIS A 231 -2.55 -1.47 -4.04
CA HIS A 231 -3.99 -1.61 -3.90
C HIS A 231 -4.64 -0.23 -3.82
N VAL A 232 -5.89 -0.18 -4.26
CA VAL A 232 -6.79 0.95 -4.03
C VAL A 232 -8.12 0.36 -3.57
N LEU A 233 -8.48 0.66 -2.33
CA LEU A 233 -9.73 0.29 -1.70
C LEU A 233 -10.57 1.55 -1.49
N VAL A 234 -11.88 1.42 -1.64
CA VAL A 234 -12.82 2.54 -1.42
C VAL A 234 -13.93 2.14 -0.45
N SER A 235 -14.40 3.09 0.36
CA SER A 235 -15.54 2.85 1.24
C SER A 235 -16.82 2.52 0.43
N PRO A 236 -17.79 1.77 0.97
CA PRO A 236 -19.01 1.38 0.27
C PRO A 236 -19.77 2.52 -0.41
N ILE A 237 -19.79 3.71 0.19
CA ILE A 237 -20.48 4.89 -0.34
C ILE A 237 -19.87 5.42 -1.66
N LEU A 238 -18.64 5.03 -1.98
CA LEU A 238 -17.98 5.31 -3.25
C LEU A 238 -18.27 4.26 -4.33
N GLN A 239 -19.13 3.27 -4.05
CA GLN A 239 -19.62 2.34 -5.06
C GLN A 239 -20.21 3.12 -6.24
N ASP A 240 -19.81 2.74 -7.46
CA ASP A 240 -20.19 3.38 -8.73
C ASP A 240 -19.73 4.83 -8.92
N ARG A 241 -18.85 5.34 -8.03
CA ARG A 241 -18.29 6.71 -8.10
C ARG A 241 -16.82 6.74 -8.53
N TYR A 242 -16.30 5.63 -9.07
CA TYR A 242 -14.96 5.51 -9.65
C TYR A 242 -15.05 4.85 -11.03
N ALA A 243 -14.11 5.13 -11.94
CA ALA A 243 -14.12 4.59 -13.30
C ALA A 243 -12.73 4.65 -13.94
N GLY A 244 -12.43 3.72 -14.85
CA GLY A 244 -11.14 3.72 -15.55
C GLY A 244 -9.99 3.08 -14.77
N ALA A 245 -10.33 2.31 -13.73
CA ALA A 245 -9.38 1.52 -12.96
C ALA A 245 -8.52 0.62 -13.88
N ARG A 246 -7.20 0.75 -13.78
CA ARG A 246 -6.22 -0.03 -14.56
C ARG A 246 -4.84 -0.02 -13.94
N VAL A 247 -4.03 -1.01 -14.29
CA VAL A 247 -2.58 -0.93 -14.13
C VAL A 247 -1.99 -0.34 -15.41
N ALA A 248 -1.11 0.65 -15.29
CA ALA A 248 -0.51 1.37 -16.40
C ALA A 248 0.62 0.59 -17.09
N HIS A 249 0.32 -0.60 -17.61
CA HIS A 249 1.30 -1.49 -18.24
C HIS A 249 1.97 -0.85 -19.46
N ALA A 250 1.21 -0.19 -20.33
CA ALA A 250 1.75 0.42 -21.55
C ALA A 250 2.71 1.57 -21.22
N GLU A 251 2.31 2.45 -20.30
CA GLU A 251 3.13 3.58 -19.85
C GLU A 251 4.40 3.10 -19.16
N TYR A 252 4.30 2.08 -18.30
CA TYR A 252 5.46 1.46 -17.67
C TYR A 252 6.43 0.87 -18.69
N ASN A 253 5.92 0.05 -19.63
CA ASN A 253 6.75 -0.61 -20.64
C ASN A 253 7.43 0.40 -21.58
N ALA A 254 6.81 1.56 -21.81
CA ALA A 254 7.40 2.63 -22.61
C ALA A 254 8.63 3.29 -21.95
N GLN A 255 8.85 3.09 -20.65
CA GLN A 255 10.02 3.60 -19.91
C GLN A 255 11.21 2.63 -19.88
N GLU A 256 11.15 1.52 -20.62
CA GLU A 256 12.24 0.55 -20.65
C GLU A 256 13.51 1.16 -21.28
N ASP A 257 14.60 1.21 -20.51
CA ASP A 257 15.93 1.53 -21.02
C ASP A 257 16.51 0.30 -21.71
N THR A 258 16.31 0.23 -23.03
CA THR A 258 16.82 -0.86 -23.88
C THR A 258 18.34 -0.87 -24.05
N THR A 259 19.04 0.17 -23.58
CA THR A 259 20.51 0.21 -23.60
C THR A 259 21.13 -0.59 -22.46
N ARG A 260 20.35 -0.90 -21.42
CA ARG A 260 20.78 -1.70 -20.26
C ARG A 260 20.65 -3.21 -20.54
N PRO A 261 21.51 -4.05 -19.93
CA PRO A 261 21.44 -5.50 -20.10
C PRO A 261 20.06 -6.07 -19.76
N ALA A 262 19.58 -7.00 -20.58
CA ALA A 262 18.33 -7.72 -20.34
C ALA A 262 18.31 -8.37 -18.94
N GLY A 263 17.19 -8.24 -18.23
CA GLY A 263 17.04 -8.75 -16.86
C GLY A 263 17.67 -7.88 -15.76
N GLY A 264 18.29 -6.75 -16.09
CA GLY A 264 18.74 -5.78 -15.09
C GLY A 264 17.57 -5.11 -14.37
N ARG A 265 17.66 -4.97 -13.05
CA ARG A 265 16.64 -4.25 -12.24
C ARG A 265 16.52 -2.77 -12.62
N ASP A 266 17.62 -2.19 -13.12
CA ASP A 266 17.72 -0.77 -13.45
C ASP A 266 17.25 -0.45 -14.89
N ARG A 267 16.63 -1.42 -15.59
CA ARG A 267 16.04 -1.20 -16.92
C ARG A 267 14.77 -0.35 -16.87
N PHE A 268 14.10 -0.34 -15.73
CA PHE A 268 12.90 0.44 -15.51
C PHE A 268 13.14 1.42 -14.37
N PRO A 269 12.44 2.57 -14.35
CA PRO A 269 12.56 3.55 -13.27
C PRO A 269 12.00 3.05 -11.94
N SER A 270 11.19 1.98 -11.96
CA SER A 270 10.60 1.34 -10.79
C SER A 270 10.39 -0.16 -11.05
N ASP A 271 10.36 -0.95 -9.99
CA ASP A 271 9.92 -2.35 -9.98
C ASP A 271 8.38 -2.50 -9.90
N HIS A 272 7.67 -1.41 -9.59
CA HIS A 272 6.22 -1.33 -9.54
C HIS A 272 5.64 -0.60 -10.76
N ARG A 273 4.44 -1.03 -11.18
CA ARG A 273 3.65 -0.39 -12.22
C ARG A 273 2.60 0.52 -11.58
N PRO A 274 2.43 1.75 -12.07
CA PRO A 274 1.42 2.65 -11.52
C PRO A 274 0.01 2.09 -11.66
N VAL A 275 -0.80 2.28 -10.63
CA VAL A 275 -2.25 2.06 -10.66
C VAL A 275 -2.94 3.38 -10.96
N VAL A 276 -3.94 3.36 -11.84
CA VAL A 276 -4.76 4.50 -12.22
C VAL A 276 -6.22 4.14 -11.96
N VAL A 277 -6.98 5.07 -11.38
CA VAL A 277 -8.40 4.93 -11.01
C VAL A 277 -9.10 6.25 -11.25
#